data_AF-E0URJ0-F1
#
_entry.id   AF-E0URJ0-F1
#
_cell.length_a   1.000
_cell.length_b   1.000
_cell.length_c   1.000
_cell.angle_alpha   90.00
_cell.angle_beta   90.00
_cell.angle_gamma   90.00
#
_symmetry.space_group_name_H-M   'P 1'
#
loop_
_entity.id
_entity.type
_entity.pdbx_description
1 polymer ?
#
loop_
_entity_poly.entity_id
_entity_poly.type
_entity_poly.pdbx_seq_one_letter_code
_entity_poly.pdbx_strand_id
1 'polypeptide(L)'
;MKKLFLVVTLVGLHVMALNGDSIKVQKKSDVVQKHVKEQMQREQKYAKEQKFYQGKDYNLSAVEVDPSDLDSIPTIEPENDFDMSDVYRDDI
;
A
#
# COMPACT_ATOMS: atom_id res chain seq x y z
N MET A 1 41.05 -38.83 -32.17
CA MET A 1 41.32 -37.42 -31.79
C MET A 1 40.12 -36.52 -32.06
N LYS A 2 39.61 -36.44 -33.31
CA LYS A 2 38.45 -35.59 -33.66
C LYS A 2 37.15 -35.93 -32.90
N LYS A 3 36.88 -37.22 -32.67
CA LYS A 3 35.70 -37.69 -31.89
C LYS A 3 35.77 -37.32 -30.41
N LEU A 4 36.97 -37.26 -29.83
CA LEU A 4 37.18 -36.88 -28.43
C LEU A 4 36.93 -35.37 -28.24
N PHE A 5 37.36 -34.56 -29.21
CA PHE A 5 37.14 -33.12 -29.21
C PHE A 5 35.64 -32.76 -29.24
N LEU A 6 34.84 -33.55 -29.98
CA LEU A 6 33.39 -33.35 -30.09
C LEU A 6 32.66 -33.66 -28.78
N VAL A 7 33.12 -34.65 -28.01
CA VAL A 7 32.53 -34.98 -26.70
C VAL A 7 32.82 -33.89 -25.68
N VAL A 8 34.03 -33.33 -25.67
CA VAL A 8 34.42 -32.25 -24.74
C VAL A 8 33.63 -30.97 -25.01
N THR A 9 33.40 -30.61 -26.28
CA THR A 9 32.58 -29.45 -26.62
C THR A 9 31.11 -29.64 -26.25
N LEU A 10 30.57 -30.85 -26.42
CA LEU A 10 29.17 -31.16 -26.09
C LEU A 10 28.93 -31.13 -24.57
N VAL A 11 29.87 -31.63 -23.77
CA VAL A 11 29.79 -31.57 -22.29
C VAL A 11 29.94 -30.12 -21.79
N GLY A 12 30.84 -29.32 -22.37
CA GLY A 12 31.01 -27.90 -22.01
C GLY A 12 29.76 -27.05 -22.23
N LEU A 13 29.02 -27.30 -23.32
CA LEU A 13 27.75 -26.62 -23.61
C LEU A 13 26.64 -26.96 -22.59
N HIS A 14 26.59 -28.19 -22.08
CA HIS A 14 25.59 -28.60 -21.09
C HIS A 14 25.80 -27.93 -19.72
N VAL A 15 27.06 -27.69 -19.32
CA VAL A 15 27.37 -27.02 -18.03
C VAL A 15 26.93 -25.56 -18.04
N MET A 16 27.01 -24.86 -19.18
CA MET A 16 26.53 -23.47 -19.27
C MET A 16 25.00 -23.36 -19.23
N ALA A 17 24.26 -24.33 -19.76
CA ALA A 17 22.80 -24.33 -19.73
C ALA A 17 22.24 -24.50 -18.30
N LEU A 18 22.89 -25.31 -17.45
CA LEU A 18 22.42 -25.60 -16.09
C LEU A 18 22.66 -24.45 -15.08
N ASN A 19 23.54 -23.50 -15.39
CA ASN A 19 23.83 -22.35 -14.52
C ASN A 19 22.91 -21.13 -14.75
N GLY A 20 22.06 -21.15 -15.79
CA GLY A 20 21.15 -20.05 -16.09
C GLY A 20 19.97 -19.92 -15.13
N ASP A 21 19.50 -21.04 -14.58
CA ASP A 21 18.32 -21.07 -13.71
C ASP A 21 18.63 -20.70 -12.25
N SER A 22 19.81 -21.06 -11.74
CA SER A 22 20.25 -20.67 -10.40
C SER A 22 20.37 -19.14 -10.25
N ILE A 23 20.90 -18.47 -11.27
CA ILE A 23 21.01 -17.00 -11.30
C ILE A 23 19.61 -16.34 -11.33
N LYS A 24 18.65 -16.90 -12.08
CA LYS A 24 17.27 -16.40 -12.13
C LYS A 24 16.52 -16.61 -10.81
N VAL A 25 16.72 -17.75 -10.16
CA VAL A 25 16.11 -18.06 -8.86
C VAL A 25 16.64 -17.12 -7.77
N GLN A 26 17.95 -16.88 -7.73
CA GLN A 26 18.56 -15.96 -6.77
C GLN A 26 18.12 -14.50 -6.99
N LYS A 27 18.07 -14.05 -8.25
CA LYS A 27 17.56 -12.71 -8.56
C LYS A 27 16.08 -12.53 -8.15
N LYS A 28 15.26 -13.58 -8.28
CA LYS A 28 13.87 -13.56 -7.80
C LYS A 28 13.80 -13.49 -6.27
N SER A 29 14.64 -14.24 -5.54
CA SER A 29 14.63 -14.18 -4.07
C SER A 29 15.02 -12.80 -3.55
N ASP A 30 15.99 -12.15 -4.17
CA ASP A 30 16.48 -10.83 -3.72
C ASP A 30 15.44 -9.72 -3.92
N VAL A 31 14.71 -9.77 -5.04
CA VAL A 31 13.60 -8.84 -5.32
C VAL A 31 12.46 -9.05 -4.33
N VAL A 32 12.11 -10.30 -4.03
CA VAL A 32 11.07 -10.62 -3.04
C VAL A 32 11.47 -10.10 -1.65
N GLN A 33 12.70 -10.36 -1.21
CA GLN A 33 13.18 -9.87 0.10
C GLN A 33 13.17 -8.33 0.17
N LYS A 34 13.55 -7.65 -0.91
CA LYS A 34 13.47 -6.20 -1.00
C LYS A 34 12.04 -5.70 -0.80
N HIS A 35 11.07 -6.28 -1.51
CA HIS A 35 9.67 -5.87 -1.39
C HIS A 35 9.08 -6.17 -0.02
N VAL A 36 9.43 -7.30 0.61
CA VAL A 36 9.02 -7.62 1.98
C VAL A 36 9.54 -6.56 2.95
N LYS A 37 10.81 -6.17 2.84
CA LYS A 37 11.41 -5.13 3.69
C LYS A 37 10.73 -3.77 3.51
N GLU A 38 10.42 -3.39 2.27
CA GLU A 38 9.70 -2.15 1.96
C GLU A 38 8.28 -2.14 2.55
N GLN A 39 7.56 -3.27 2.50
CA GLN A 39 6.23 -3.39 3.12
C GLN A 39 6.31 -3.26 4.64
N MET A 40 7.26 -3.94 5.29
CA MET A 40 7.47 -3.81 6.73
C MET A 40 7.76 -2.38 7.16
N GLN A 41 8.54 -1.63 6.36
CA GLN A 41 8.81 -0.22 6.63
C GLN A 41 7.56 0.66 6.48
N ARG A 42 6.71 0.39 5.49
CA ARG A 42 5.41 1.08 5.32
C ARG A 42 4.48 0.81 6.49
N GLU A 43 4.34 -0.44 6.91
CA GLU A 43 3.51 -0.82 8.06
C GLU A 43 3.99 -0.14 9.34
N GLN A 44 5.29 -0.09 9.59
CA GLN A 44 5.86 0.62 10.74
C GLN A 44 5.57 2.13 10.70
N LYS A 45 5.62 2.73 9.50
CA LYS A 45 5.27 4.14 9.31
C LYS A 45 3.78 4.37 9.61
N TYR A 46 2.89 3.57 9.03
CA TYR A 46 1.45 3.69 9.28
C TYR A 46 1.08 3.41 10.73
N ALA A 47 1.73 2.47 11.42
CA ALA A 47 1.49 2.24 12.85
C ALA A 47 1.86 3.47 13.71
N LYS A 48 2.88 4.24 13.32
CA LYS A 48 3.24 5.50 13.97
C LYS A 48 2.25 6.61 13.63
N GLU A 49 1.85 6.73 12.37
CA GLU A 49 0.84 7.71 11.92
C GLU A 49 -0.55 7.40 12.48
N GLN A 50 -0.90 6.13 12.69
CA GLN A 50 -2.17 5.76 13.33
C GLN A 50 -2.22 6.24 14.78
N LYS A 51 -1.08 6.29 15.48
CA LYS A 51 -1.01 6.93 16.81
C LYS A 51 -1.19 8.44 16.74
N PHE A 52 -0.77 9.10 15.65
CA PHE A 52 -0.98 10.54 15.43
C PHE A 52 -2.47 10.92 15.41
N TYR A 53 -3.37 10.01 15.02
CA TYR A 53 -4.82 10.25 15.05
C TYR A 53 -5.53 9.70 16.28
N GLN A 54 -4.79 9.10 17.23
CA GLN A 54 -5.36 8.65 18.50
C GLN A 54 -5.28 9.80 19.51
N GLY A 55 -6.43 10.39 19.84
CA GLY A 55 -6.55 11.56 20.74
C GLY A 55 -5.99 11.40 22.16
N LYS A 56 -5.38 10.25 22.49
CA LYS A 56 -4.67 10.04 23.76
C LYS A 56 -3.35 10.83 23.85
N ASP A 57 -2.71 11.10 22.72
CA ASP A 57 -1.44 11.84 22.65
C ASP A 57 -1.66 13.34 22.31
N TYR A 58 -2.92 13.77 22.17
CA TYR A 58 -3.33 15.14 21.86
C TYR A 58 -4.18 15.72 22.98
N ASN A 59 -3.83 16.91 23.46
CA ASN A 59 -4.71 17.64 24.36
C ASN A 59 -5.83 18.32 23.55
N LEU A 60 -6.92 17.58 23.31
CA LEU A 60 -8.09 18.09 22.59
C LEU A 60 -8.84 19.18 23.38
N SER A 61 -8.56 19.33 24.68
CA SER A 61 -9.12 20.37 25.55
C SER A 61 -8.23 21.61 25.65
N ALA A 62 -7.11 21.67 24.92
CA ALA A 62 -6.19 22.82 24.97
C ALA A 62 -6.84 24.11 24.44
N VAL A 63 -7.84 23.99 23.57
CA VAL A 63 -8.61 25.09 22.98
C VAL A 63 -10.07 24.66 22.93
N GLU A 64 -10.67 24.49 24.10
CA GLU A 64 -12.10 24.23 24.22
C GLU A 64 -12.87 25.52 23.89
N VAL A 65 -13.84 25.44 22.98
CA VAL A 65 -14.64 26.59 22.55
C VAL A 65 -15.73 26.82 23.59
N ASP A 66 -15.95 28.08 23.97
CA ASP A 66 -17.05 28.42 24.88
C ASP A 66 -18.38 28.19 24.15
N PRO A 67 -19.30 27.37 24.68
CA PRO A 67 -20.61 27.16 24.06
C PRO A 67 -21.39 28.46 23.83
N SER A 68 -21.15 29.50 24.64
CA SER A 68 -21.78 30.81 24.45
C SER A 68 -21.30 31.55 23.20
N ASP A 69 -20.14 31.20 22.66
CA ASP A 69 -19.66 31.77 21.38
C ASP A 69 -20.52 31.28 20.19
N LEU A 70 -21.20 30.13 20.33
CA LEU A 70 -22.05 29.55 19.30
C LEU A 70 -23.31 30.37 19.02
N ASP A 71 -23.79 31.15 20.00
CA ASP A 71 -24.98 32.00 19.86
C ASP A 71 -24.78 33.11 18.81
N SER A 72 -23.53 33.46 18.53
CA SER A 72 -23.15 34.48 17.54
C SER A 72 -23.07 33.95 16.11
N ILE A 73 -23.10 32.62 15.92
CA ILE A 73 -22.95 31.98 14.62
C ILE A 73 -24.33 31.86 13.97
N PRO A 74 -24.53 32.42 12.76
CA PRO A 74 -25.81 32.28 12.08
C PRO A 74 -26.08 30.81 11.77
N THR A 75 -27.28 30.33 12.10
CA THR A 75 -27.74 29.01 11.69
C THR A 75 -27.92 29.04 10.17
N ILE A 76 -27.11 28.24 9.46
CA ILE A 76 -27.29 28.01 8.03
C ILE A 76 -28.34 26.92 7.91
N GLU A 77 -29.55 27.27 7.51
CA GLU A 77 -30.55 26.27 7.13
C GLU A 77 -30.04 25.56 5.87
N PRO A 78 -30.04 24.21 5.83
CA PRO A 78 -29.80 23.53 4.58
C PRO A 78 -30.88 23.99 3.59
N GLU A 79 -30.46 24.46 2.42
CA GLU A 79 -31.36 24.53 1.28
C GLU A 79 -31.86 23.10 1.07
N ASN A 80 -33.09 22.80 1.55
CA ASN A 80 -33.72 21.50 1.42
C ASN A 80 -34.15 21.29 -0.05
N ASP A 81 -33.16 21.28 -0.93
CA ASP A 81 -33.19 20.77 -2.31
C ASP A 81 -32.78 19.29 -2.31
N PHE A 82 -33.25 18.54 -1.32
CA PHE A 82 -33.17 17.08 -1.35
C PHE A 82 -34.50 16.54 -1.89
N ASP A 83 -34.95 17.08 -3.03
CA ASP A 83 -36.04 16.47 -3.76
C ASP A 83 -35.56 15.17 -4.42
N MET A 84 -35.67 14.08 -3.66
CA MET A 84 -35.32 12.74 -4.13
C MET A 84 -36.43 12.09 -4.96
N SER A 85 -37.55 12.79 -5.21
CA SER A 85 -38.67 12.26 -6.00
C SER A 85 -38.35 12.08 -7.49
N ASP A 86 -37.31 12.76 -8.00
CA ASP A 86 -36.75 12.48 -9.33
C ASP A 86 -35.86 11.22 -9.34
N VAL A 87 -35.22 10.90 -8.21
CA VAL A 87 -34.26 9.79 -8.10
C VAL A 87 -34.96 8.47 -7.77
N TYR A 88 -36.01 8.49 -6.94
CA TYR A 88 -36.75 7.31 -6.53
C TYR A 88 -38.20 7.42 -7.00
N ARG A 89 -38.60 6.49 -7.86
CA ARG A 89 -40.01 6.30 -8.19
C ARG A 89 -40.67 5.33 -7.22
N ASP A 90 -41.84 5.72 -6.72
CA ASP A 90 -42.65 4.89 -5.82
C ASP A 90 -43.42 3.76 -6.54
N ASP A 91 -43.29 3.62 -7.87
CA ASP A 91 -44.11 2.74 -8.71
C ASP A 91 -43.41 1.49 -9.29
N ILE A 92 -42.33 0.99 -8.66
CA ILE A 92 -41.68 -0.29 -9.01
C ILE A 92 -41.73 -1.28 -7.84
#